data_AF-A0A9D5D9K7-F1
#
_entry.id   AF-A0A9D5D9K7-F1
#
_cell.length_a   1.000
_cell.length_b   1.000
_cell.length_c   1.000
_cell.angle_alpha   90.00
_cell.angle_beta   90.00
_cell.angle_gamma   90.00
#
_symmetry.space_group_name_H-M   'P 1'
#
loop_
_entity.id
_entity.type
_entity.pdbx_description
1 polymer ?
#
loop_
_entity_poly.entity_id
_entity_poly.type
_entity_poly.pdbx_seq_one_letter_code
_entity_poly.pdbx_strand_id
1 'polypeptide(L)'
;MGSREALHALLRCAQPRLTRSISSTPRLDSLGWIDKIKGVITGKPAADAAKQSFSLIEFADQMDKSRKLGMFNKFQAGRCSEATISHAFKKQSAILRYLGTIDPSGENLQLGHKQDAMKHCSCTMSEVEHILAKYTWAIEAQQKIDNLQKEGKPIPKSFNEVQKMMGSTPLDVARSNLAKSGQISRNALCPCKSGKKYKRCCGMT
;
A
#
# COMPACT_ATOMS: atom_id res chain seq x y z
N MET A 1 -7.69 59.85 31.99
CA MET A 1 -8.96 59.79 32.76
C MET A 1 -10.10 59.57 31.76
N GLY A 2 -10.94 58.54 31.97
CA GLY A 2 -12.28 58.28 31.36
C GLY A 2 -12.36 58.15 29.82
N SER A 3 -12.57 57.00 29.17
CA SER A 3 -13.64 55.97 29.23
C SER A 3 -14.98 56.38 28.61
N ARG A 4 -15.53 55.45 27.78
CA ARG A 4 -16.94 55.21 27.35
C ARG A 4 -17.35 55.76 25.97
N GLU A 5 -17.62 54.88 24.98
CA GLU A 5 -18.94 54.26 24.63
C GLU A 5 -19.93 55.30 24.07
N ALA A 6 -20.80 55.11 23.06
CA ALA A 6 -21.17 54.03 22.15
C ALA A 6 -22.23 54.57 21.15
N LEU A 7 -22.26 54.01 19.93
CA LEU A 7 -23.42 53.60 19.08
C LEU A 7 -24.51 54.58 18.53
N HIS A 8 -25.06 54.11 17.38
CA HIS A 8 -26.31 54.44 16.64
C HIS A 8 -26.24 55.49 15.50
N ALA A 9 -26.85 55.37 14.30
CA ALA A 9 -27.61 54.32 13.61
C ALA A 9 -27.98 54.74 12.16
N LEU A 10 -27.98 53.76 11.22
CA LEU A 10 -28.92 53.44 10.11
C LEU A 10 -29.36 54.43 9.00
N LEU A 11 -29.38 53.89 7.75
CA LEU A 11 -30.41 53.88 6.66
C LEU A 11 -29.71 53.91 5.28
N ARG A 12 -30.10 53.26 4.16
CA ARG A 12 -31.04 52.20 3.73
C ARG A 12 -30.81 51.99 2.20
N CYS A 13 -31.55 51.06 1.57
CA CYS A 13 -31.65 50.71 0.13
C CYS A 13 -30.67 49.61 -0.34
N ALA A 14 -31.06 48.52 -1.01
CA ALA A 14 -32.33 48.03 -1.55
C ALA A 14 -32.19 46.51 -1.81
N GLN A 15 -33.29 45.74 -1.80
CA GLN A 15 -33.31 44.35 -2.32
C GLN A 15 -33.51 44.34 -3.84
N PRO A 16 -33.05 43.29 -4.53
CA PRO A 16 -34.01 42.35 -5.12
C PRO A 16 -33.68 40.87 -4.89
N ARG A 17 -34.72 40.03 -4.91
CA ARG A 17 -34.65 38.56 -4.86
C ARG A 17 -34.20 38.02 -6.23
N LEU A 18 -33.23 37.11 -6.25
CA LEU A 18 -32.98 36.17 -7.35
C LEU A 18 -32.77 34.76 -6.79
N THR A 19 -33.44 33.81 -7.42
CA THR A 19 -33.43 32.37 -7.14
C THR A 19 -32.12 31.68 -7.56
N ARG A 20 -31.68 30.74 -6.71
CA ARG A 20 -31.11 29.42 -7.03
C ARG A 20 -29.89 29.35 -7.97
N SER A 21 -28.74 28.98 -7.43
CA SER A 21 -27.96 27.84 -7.95
C SER A 21 -26.99 27.35 -6.88
N ILE A 22 -27.29 26.21 -6.26
CA ILE A 22 -26.28 25.44 -5.54
C ILE A 22 -25.55 24.69 -6.64
N SER A 23 -24.38 25.19 -7.05
CA SER A 23 -23.47 24.40 -7.88
C SER A 23 -23.11 23.15 -7.10
N SER A 24 -23.82 22.08 -7.41
CA SER A 24 -23.47 20.72 -7.01
C SER A 24 -22.20 20.38 -7.78
N THR A 25 -21.04 20.70 -7.19
CA THR A 25 -19.81 20.06 -7.62
C THR A 25 -20.02 18.55 -7.50
N PRO A 26 -19.85 17.76 -8.57
CA PRO A 26 -19.87 16.32 -8.43
C PRO A 26 -18.79 15.94 -7.41
N ARG A 27 -19.17 15.10 -6.44
CA ARG A 27 -18.33 14.67 -5.31
C ARG A 27 -17.15 13.84 -5.82
N LEU A 28 -16.09 14.51 -6.27
CA LEU A 28 -14.81 13.94 -6.68
C LEU A 28 -13.92 13.52 -5.49
N ASP A 29 -14.30 13.88 -4.26
CA ASP A 29 -13.55 13.54 -3.05
C ASP A 29 -13.62 12.06 -2.63
N SER A 30 -14.45 11.25 -3.30
CA SER A 30 -14.56 9.82 -3.01
C SER A 30 -13.59 8.94 -3.81
N LEU A 31 -12.94 9.47 -4.84
CA LEU A 31 -12.09 8.70 -5.76
C LEU A 31 -10.60 8.98 -5.54
N GLY A 32 -10.26 10.13 -4.96
CA GLY A 32 -8.90 10.66 -4.95
C GLY A 32 -7.87 9.89 -4.13
N TRP A 33 -8.24 9.12 -3.10
CA TRP A 33 -7.25 8.27 -2.42
C TRP A 33 -6.98 7.02 -3.23
N ILE A 34 -7.99 6.32 -3.75
CA ILE A 34 -7.78 5.12 -4.56
C ILE A 34 -6.95 5.46 -5.77
N ASP A 35 -7.15 6.62 -6.40
CA ASP A 35 -6.31 7.05 -7.53
C ASP A 35 -4.89 7.43 -7.09
N LYS A 36 -4.70 7.89 -5.84
CA LYS A 36 -3.38 8.08 -5.24
C LYS A 36 -2.70 6.76 -4.85
N ILE A 37 -3.45 5.78 -4.33
CA ILE A 37 -2.94 4.43 -3.99
C ILE A 37 -2.68 3.65 -5.25
N LYS A 38 -3.62 3.60 -6.19
CA LYS A 38 -3.41 3.04 -7.52
C LYS A 38 -2.26 3.82 -8.16
N GLY A 39 -2.21 5.14 -8.10
CA GLY A 39 -1.02 5.90 -8.53
C GLY A 39 0.31 5.51 -7.85
N VAL A 40 0.30 5.06 -6.58
CA VAL A 40 1.49 4.61 -5.85
C VAL A 40 1.81 3.12 -6.11
N ILE A 41 0.79 2.27 -6.23
CA ILE A 41 0.84 0.81 -6.40
C ILE A 41 0.89 0.42 -7.89
N THR A 42 0.43 1.28 -8.80
CA THR A 42 0.18 1.11 -10.25
C THR A 42 0.65 2.29 -11.12
N GLY A 43 1.04 3.45 -10.57
CA GLY A 43 1.95 4.41 -11.23
C GLY A 43 1.35 5.20 -12.37
N LYS A 44 0.05 5.02 -12.56
CA LYS A 44 -0.79 5.69 -13.53
C LYS A 44 -1.89 6.47 -12.81
N PRO A 45 -2.26 7.66 -13.30
CA PRO A 45 -3.55 8.26 -12.97
C PRO A 45 -4.67 7.38 -13.55
N ALA A 46 -5.80 7.29 -12.85
CA ALA A 46 -6.86 6.28 -13.05
C ALA A 46 -7.62 6.33 -14.40
N ALA A 47 -7.18 7.12 -15.36
CA ALA A 47 -7.79 7.21 -16.69
C ALA A 47 -7.53 5.98 -17.58
N ASP A 48 -6.53 5.15 -17.26
CA ASP A 48 -6.13 3.99 -18.08
C ASP A 48 -6.38 2.66 -17.35
N ALA A 49 -7.58 2.43 -16.84
CA ALA A 49 -7.96 1.17 -16.18
C ALA A 49 -8.33 0.07 -17.18
N ALA A 50 -7.44 -0.26 -18.12
CA ALA A 50 -7.60 -1.42 -19.00
C ALA A 50 -6.80 -2.60 -18.43
N LYS A 51 -7.52 -3.48 -17.70
CA LYS A 51 -7.21 -4.90 -17.41
C LYS A 51 -5.70 -5.23 -17.38
N GLN A 52 -4.95 -4.69 -16.42
CA GLN A 52 -3.52 -4.97 -16.30
C GLN A 52 -3.30 -6.27 -15.53
N SER A 53 -2.68 -7.23 -16.21
CA SER A 53 -2.18 -8.47 -15.62
C SER A 53 -0.98 -8.15 -14.73
N PHE A 54 -1.21 -7.95 -13.44
CA PHE A 54 -0.17 -7.67 -12.47
C PHE A 54 0.84 -8.83 -12.41
N SER A 55 1.97 -8.66 -13.09
CA SER A 55 3.13 -9.55 -13.00
C SER A 55 4.18 -9.01 -12.04
N LEU A 56 5.10 -9.85 -11.58
CA LEU A 56 6.21 -9.44 -10.72
C LEU A 56 7.08 -8.34 -11.37
N ILE A 57 7.29 -8.42 -12.68
CA ILE A 57 8.07 -7.43 -13.44
C ILE A 57 7.34 -6.09 -13.51
N GLU A 58 6.04 -6.11 -13.84
CA GLU A 58 5.23 -4.90 -13.84
C GLU A 58 5.19 -4.25 -12.46
N PHE A 59 5.03 -5.04 -11.41
CA PHE A 59 5.06 -4.56 -10.03
C PHE A 59 6.43 -3.94 -9.66
N ALA A 60 7.53 -4.49 -10.16
CA ALA A 60 8.86 -3.93 -9.96
C ALA A 60 9.07 -2.60 -10.68
N ASP A 61 8.68 -2.52 -11.96
CA ASP A 61 8.72 -1.28 -12.75
C ASP A 61 7.88 -0.19 -12.10
N GLN A 62 6.79 -0.64 -11.50
CA GLN A 62 5.84 0.21 -10.85
C GLN A 62 6.39 0.82 -9.55
N MET A 63 7.06 0.01 -8.73
CA MET A 63 7.80 0.51 -7.58
C MET A 63 8.87 1.54 -7.99
N ASP A 64 9.60 1.29 -9.09
CA ASP A 64 10.62 2.21 -9.60
C ASP A 64 10.02 3.53 -10.12
N LYS A 65 8.86 3.49 -10.80
CA LYS A 65 8.13 4.69 -11.24
C LYS A 65 7.69 5.53 -10.04
N SER A 66 7.05 4.93 -9.05
CA SER A 66 6.58 5.64 -7.85
C SER A 66 7.72 6.27 -7.04
N ARG A 67 8.91 5.65 -7.05
CA ARG A 67 10.12 6.24 -6.49
C ARG A 67 10.59 7.46 -7.29
N LYS A 68 10.69 7.35 -8.62
CA LYS A 68 11.12 8.46 -9.49
C LYS A 68 10.19 9.68 -9.39
N LEU A 69 8.90 9.43 -9.17
CA LEU A 69 7.90 10.48 -9.01
C LEU A 69 7.88 11.12 -7.61
N GLY A 70 8.75 10.69 -6.68
CA GLY A 70 8.81 11.22 -5.31
C GLY A 70 7.53 10.99 -4.49
N MET A 71 6.63 10.13 -4.98
CA MET A 71 5.28 9.95 -4.44
C MET A 71 5.32 9.36 -3.03
N PHE A 72 6.35 8.55 -2.72
CA PHE A 72 6.56 7.95 -1.41
C PHE A 72 7.04 8.94 -0.35
N ASN A 73 7.70 10.04 -0.73
CA ASN A 73 8.21 11.04 0.23
C ASN A 73 7.05 11.73 0.98
N LYS A 74 5.86 11.83 0.36
CA LYS A 74 4.66 12.42 0.96
C LYS A 74 3.98 11.53 2.00
N PHE A 75 4.19 10.21 1.93
CA PHE A 75 3.64 9.23 2.88
C PHE A 75 4.66 8.82 3.95
N GLN A 76 5.86 9.41 3.90
CA GLN A 76 6.96 9.06 4.76
C GLN A 76 6.84 9.75 6.12
N ALA A 77 6.13 9.11 7.04
CA ALA A 77 6.27 9.41 8.47
C ALA A 77 7.40 8.54 9.04
N GLY A 78 8.64 9.06 9.12
CA GLY A 78 9.75 8.34 9.75
C GLY A 78 11.15 8.93 9.52
N ARG A 79 12.11 8.59 10.40
CA ARG A 79 13.50 9.10 10.45
C ARG A 79 14.49 8.37 9.52
N CYS A 80 14.06 7.76 8.42
CA CYS A 80 14.98 7.10 7.48
C CYS A 80 15.43 8.07 6.38
N SER A 81 16.72 8.08 6.06
CA SER A 81 17.23 8.88 4.94
C SER A 81 16.64 8.39 3.61
N GLU A 82 16.39 9.33 2.70
CA GLU A 82 15.92 9.03 1.33
C GLU A 82 16.83 8.01 0.64
N ALA A 83 18.15 8.13 0.83
CA ALA A 83 19.15 7.22 0.28
C ALA A 83 18.93 5.76 0.73
N THR A 84 18.67 5.55 2.02
CA THR A 84 18.42 4.22 2.60
C THR A 84 17.16 3.59 2.00
N ILE A 85 16.11 4.40 1.83
CA ILE A 85 14.85 3.95 1.25
C ILE A 85 15.02 3.63 -0.23
N SER A 86 15.66 4.53 -0.98
CA SER A 86 16.02 4.34 -2.38
C SER A 86 16.80 3.04 -2.59
N HIS A 87 17.79 2.76 -1.73
CA HIS A 87 18.56 1.52 -1.77
C HIS A 87 17.67 0.30 -1.50
N ALA A 88 16.81 0.36 -0.47
CA ALA A 88 15.87 -0.72 -0.17
C ALA A 88 14.90 -0.98 -1.33
N PHE A 89 14.35 0.05 -1.97
CA PHE A 89 13.46 -0.10 -3.13
C PHE A 89 14.17 -0.70 -4.33
N LYS A 90 15.41 -0.29 -4.64
CA LYS A 90 16.23 -0.92 -5.70
C LYS A 90 16.44 -2.41 -5.45
N LYS A 91 16.75 -2.78 -4.20
CA LYS A 91 16.93 -4.19 -3.81
C LYS A 91 15.62 -4.97 -3.99
N GLN A 92 14.50 -4.37 -3.57
CA GLN A 92 13.18 -4.99 -3.73
C GLN A 92 12.79 -5.17 -5.20
N SER A 93 13.03 -4.17 -6.06
CA SER A 93 12.73 -4.28 -7.50
C SER A 93 13.65 -5.29 -8.19
N ALA A 94 14.93 -5.38 -7.82
CA ALA A 94 15.84 -6.39 -8.34
C ALA A 94 15.37 -7.83 -8.03
N ILE A 95 14.93 -8.09 -6.79
CA ILE A 95 14.41 -9.40 -6.38
C ILE A 95 13.15 -9.77 -7.17
N LEU A 96 12.20 -8.83 -7.29
CA LEU A 96 10.97 -9.03 -8.06
C LEU A 96 11.25 -9.31 -9.54
N ARG A 97 12.17 -8.56 -10.16
CA ARG A 97 12.56 -8.79 -11.55
C ARG A 97 13.18 -10.16 -11.73
N TYR A 98 14.12 -10.55 -10.87
CA TYR A 98 14.74 -11.87 -10.94
C TYR A 98 13.70 -12.99 -10.84
N LEU A 99 12.83 -12.94 -9.83
CA LEU A 99 11.78 -13.94 -9.66
C LEU A 99 10.77 -13.92 -10.81
N GLY A 100 10.47 -12.74 -11.36
CA GLY A 100 9.60 -12.57 -12.52
C GLY A 100 10.16 -13.14 -13.81
N THR A 101 11.49 -13.31 -13.96
CA THR A 101 12.08 -14.04 -15.10
C THR A 101 11.83 -15.55 -15.02
N ILE A 102 11.62 -16.06 -13.81
CA ILE A 102 11.35 -17.48 -13.56
C ILE A 102 9.84 -17.75 -13.65
N ASP A 103 9.05 -16.97 -12.92
CA ASP A 103 7.59 -17.03 -12.94
C ASP A 103 7.02 -15.61 -12.90
N PRO A 104 6.47 -15.09 -14.01
CA PRO A 104 5.88 -13.76 -14.06
C PRO A 104 4.71 -13.57 -13.09
N SER A 105 3.97 -14.64 -12.78
CA SER A 105 2.79 -14.60 -11.91
C SER A 105 3.17 -14.55 -10.42
N GLY A 106 4.28 -15.20 -10.04
CA GLY A 106 4.73 -15.35 -8.67
C GLY A 106 3.98 -16.41 -7.85
N GLU A 107 3.06 -17.16 -8.45
CA GLU A 107 2.25 -18.18 -7.76
C GLU A 107 2.99 -19.52 -7.62
N ASN A 108 3.90 -19.83 -8.55
CA ASN A 108 4.56 -21.14 -8.66
C ASN A 108 6.05 -21.10 -8.24
N LEU A 109 6.41 -20.17 -7.36
CA LEU A 109 7.79 -20.01 -6.89
C LEU A 109 8.15 -21.03 -5.81
N GLN A 110 8.98 -22.02 -6.19
CA GLN A 110 9.52 -23.03 -5.29
C GLN A 110 10.69 -22.51 -4.44
N LEU A 111 11.05 -23.27 -3.40
CA LEU A 111 12.16 -22.94 -2.50
C LEU A 111 13.48 -22.76 -3.25
N GLY A 112 13.76 -23.57 -4.28
CA GLY A 112 14.96 -23.44 -5.11
C GLY A 112 15.05 -22.06 -5.78
N HIS A 113 13.96 -21.61 -6.42
CA HIS A 113 13.90 -20.29 -7.08
C HIS A 113 14.17 -19.15 -6.09
N LYS A 114 13.65 -19.28 -4.87
CA LYS A 114 13.88 -18.28 -3.79
C LYS A 114 15.32 -18.28 -3.31
N GLN A 115 15.96 -19.45 -3.19
CA GLN A 115 17.38 -19.56 -2.85
C GLN A 115 18.28 -18.99 -3.95
N ASP A 116 17.93 -19.17 -5.22
CA ASP A 116 18.71 -18.62 -6.33
C ASP A 116 18.57 -17.10 -6.40
N ALA A 117 17.38 -16.56 -6.09
CA ALA A 117 17.18 -15.13 -5.93
C ALA A 117 18.04 -14.53 -4.79
N MET A 118 18.21 -15.27 -3.68
CA MET A 118 19.09 -14.87 -2.58
C MET A 118 20.53 -14.71 -3.02
N LYS A 119 21.04 -15.68 -3.79
CA LYS A 119 22.41 -15.65 -4.32
C LYS A 119 22.57 -14.51 -5.32
N HIS A 120 21.63 -14.37 -6.26
CA HIS A 120 21.70 -13.36 -7.32
C HIS A 120 21.60 -11.93 -6.78
N CYS A 121 20.71 -11.68 -5.81
CA CYS A 121 20.43 -10.34 -5.30
C CYS A 121 21.17 -10.01 -3.99
N SER A 122 22.06 -10.91 -3.52
CA SER A 122 22.73 -10.78 -2.21
C SER A 122 21.73 -10.44 -1.09
N CYS A 123 20.68 -11.24 -0.98
CA CYS A 123 19.58 -11.02 -0.05
C CYS A 123 19.29 -12.23 0.84
N THR A 124 18.56 -11.98 1.92
CA THR A 124 18.14 -13.03 2.87
C THR A 124 16.81 -13.63 2.44
N MET A 125 16.56 -14.88 2.84
CA MET A 125 15.26 -15.54 2.58
C MET A 125 14.09 -14.70 3.12
N SER A 126 14.27 -14.07 4.28
CA SER A 126 13.27 -13.18 4.87
C SER A 126 12.97 -11.95 4.00
N GLU A 127 13.96 -11.38 3.32
CA GLU A 127 13.74 -10.29 2.37
C GLU A 127 12.92 -10.78 1.17
N VAL A 128 13.27 -11.93 0.60
CA VAL A 128 12.53 -12.54 -0.53
C VAL A 128 11.08 -12.79 -0.17
N GLU A 129 10.81 -13.48 0.95
CA GLU A 129 9.45 -13.77 1.42
C GLU A 129 8.67 -12.50 1.76
N HIS A 130 9.33 -11.49 2.33
CA HIS A 130 8.68 -10.22 2.64
C HIS A 130 8.26 -9.46 1.38
N ILE A 131 9.07 -9.51 0.31
CA ILE A 131 8.77 -8.87 -0.97
C ILE A 131 7.63 -9.60 -1.68
N LEU A 132 7.67 -10.93 -1.73
CA LEU A 132 6.58 -11.73 -2.30
C LEU A 132 5.27 -11.50 -1.53
N ALA A 133 5.33 -11.44 -0.20
CA ALA A 133 4.15 -11.11 0.61
C ALA A 133 3.58 -9.73 0.30
N LYS A 134 4.42 -8.71 0.05
CA LYS A 134 3.94 -7.38 -0.40
C LYS A 134 3.23 -7.46 -1.74
N TYR A 135 3.80 -8.20 -2.69
CA TYR A 135 3.22 -8.38 -4.01
C TYR A 135 1.87 -9.11 -3.95
N THR A 136 1.81 -10.29 -3.30
CA THR A 136 0.57 -11.06 -3.15
C THR A 136 -0.51 -10.26 -2.43
N TRP A 137 -0.15 -9.58 -1.33
CA TRP A 137 -1.11 -8.73 -0.61
C TRP A 137 -1.64 -7.58 -1.49
N ALA A 138 -0.77 -6.97 -2.31
CA ALA A 138 -1.19 -5.90 -3.22
C ALA A 138 -2.19 -6.41 -4.28
N ILE A 139 -1.96 -7.59 -4.85
CA ILE A 139 -2.88 -8.22 -5.79
C ILE A 139 -4.21 -8.54 -5.12
N GLU A 140 -4.21 -9.19 -3.97
CA GLU A 140 -5.43 -9.54 -3.25
C GLU A 140 -6.23 -8.29 -2.83
N ALA A 141 -5.54 -7.25 -2.37
CA ALA A 141 -6.17 -5.98 -2.03
C ALA A 141 -6.80 -5.33 -3.26
N GLN A 142 -6.10 -5.34 -4.40
CA GLN A 142 -6.60 -4.82 -5.67
C GLN A 142 -7.84 -5.59 -6.15
N GLN A 143 -7.79 -6.93 -6.10
CA GLN A 143 -8.93 -7.79 -6.44
C GLN A 143 -10.15 -7.53 -5.56
N LYS A 144 -9.98 -7.37 -4.24
CA LYS A 144 -11.09 -7.02 -3.35
C LYS A 144 -11.68 -5.65 -3.67
N ILE A 145 -10.84 -4.66 -3.96
CA ILE A 145 -11.29 -3.32 -4.38
C ILE A 145 -12.10 -3.41 -5.68
N ASP A 146 -11.63 -4.15 -6.67
CA ASP A 146 -12.33 -4.30 -7.95
C ASP A 146 -13.64 -5.08 -7.82
N ASN A 147 -13.72 -6.05 -6.88
CA ASN A 147 -14.97 -6.73 -6.57
C ASN A 147 -15.99 -5.79 -5.88
N LEU A 148 -15.55 -4.93 -4.96
CA LEU A 148 -16.43 -3.91 -4.35
C LEU A 148 -16.97 -2.92 -5.38
N GLN A 149 -16.15 -2.54 -6.38
CA GLN A 149 -16.57 -1.71 -7.49
C GLN A 149 -17.67 -2.37 -8.31
N LYS A 150 -17.54 -3.66 -8.63
CA LYS A 150 -18.55 -4.44 -9.35
C LYS A 150 -19.85 -4.60 -8.56
N GLU A 151 -19.75 -4.78 -7.24
CA GLU A 151 -20.90 -4.91 -6.34
C GLU A 151 -21.58 -3.56 -5.99
N GLY A 152 -21.04 -2.43 -6.47
CA GLY A 152 -21.56 -1.09 -6.18
C GLY A 152 -21.36 -0.65 -4.73
N LYS A 153 -20.48 -1.32 -3.96
CA LYS A 153 -20.14 -0.98 -2.58
C LYS A 153 -19.17 0.20 -2.54
N PRO A 154 -19.17 1.01 -1.45
CA PRO A 154 -18.26 2.14 -1.33
C PRO A 154 -16.80 1.64 -1.36
N ILE A 155 -16.02 2.22 -2.27
CA ILE A 155 -14.61 1.89 -2.43
C ILE A 155 -13.84 2.52 -1.26
N PRO A 156 -12.89 1.80 -0.63
CA PRO A 156 -12.11 2.33 0.50
C PRO A 156 -11.39 3.60 0.11
N LYS A 157 -11.58 4.65 0.89
CA LYS A 157 -10.94 5.95 0.67
C LYS A 157 -9.61 6.05 1.40
N SER A 158 -9.18 5.02 2.12
CA SER A 158 -7.91 5.05 2.83
C SER A 158 -7.16 3.73 2.84
N PHE A 159 -5.83 3.78 2.89
CA PHE A 159 -4.98 2.60 3.11
C PHE A 159 -5.34 1.92 4.43
N ASN A 160 -5.66 2.70 5.47
CA ASN A 160 -6.13 2.16 6.75
C ASN A 160 -7.46 1.42 6.59
N GLU A 161 -8.38 1.91 5.76
CA GLU A 161 -9.60 1.16 5.40
C GLU A 161 -9.27 -0.11 4.61
N VAL A 162 -8.35 -0.04 3.64
CA VAL A 162 -7.89 -1.24 2.90
C VAL A 162 -7.31 -2.28 3.86
N GLN A 163 -6.48 -1.87 4.83
CA GLN A 163 -5.94 -2.76 5.85
C GLN A 163 -7.04 -3.38 6.73
N LYS A 164 -8.04 -2.59 7.13
CA LYS A 164 -9.20 -3.10 7.90
C LYS A 164 -10.01 -4.11 7.10
N MET A 165 -10.23 -3.87 5.81
CA MET A 165 -10.96 -4.80 4.94
C MET A 165 -10.16 -6.07 4.64
N MET A 166 -8.84 -5.97 4.52
CA MET A 166 -7.96 -7.12 4.32
C MET A 166 -7.81 -7.96 5.59
N GLY A 167 -7.95 -7.35 6.78
CA GLY A 167 -7.76 -8.03 8.06
C GLY A 167 -6.30 -8.41 8.35
N SER A 168 -5.37 -8.01 7.49
CA SER A 168 -3.96 -8.38 7.54
C SER A 168 -3.08 -7.28 6.95
N THR A 169 -1.80 -7.28 7.33
CA THR A 169 -0.78 -6.42 6.73
C THR A 169 0.21 -7.27 5.90
N PRO A 170 0.90 -6.68 4.91
CA PRO A 170 1.97 -7.37 4.18
C PRO A 170 3.03 -8.02 5.09
N LEU A 171 3.33 -7.39 6.23
CA LEU A 171 4.25 -7.92 7.24
C LEU A 171 3.70 -9.13 7.99
N ASP A 172 2.38 -9.22 8.18
CA ASP A 172 1.74 -10.39 8.78
C ASP A 172 1.77 -11.58 7.80
N VAL A 173 1.54 -11.31 6.51
CA VAL A 173 1.63 -12.31 5.43
C VAL A 173 3.07 -12.82 5.33
N ALA A 174 4.07 -11.93 5.32
CA ALA A 174 5.49 -12.29 5.28
C ALA A 174 5.89 -13.19 6.46
N ARG A 175 5.47 -12.84 7.68
CA ARG A 175 5.73 -13.65 8.88
C ARG A 175 5.10 -15.03 8.78
N SER A 176 3.90 -15.13 8.23
CA SER A 176 3.19 -16.39 8.03
C SER A 176 3.90 -17.27 6.99
N ASN A 177 4.38 -16.69 5.88
CA ASN A 177 5.11 -17.41 4.85
C ASN A 177 6.47 -17.91 5.35
N LEU A 178 7.20 -17.09 6.11
CA LEU A 178 8.46 -17.50 6.72
C LEU A 178 8.28 -18.66 7.71
N ALA A 179 7.13 -18.71 8.39
CA ALA A 179 6.77 -19.84 9.26
C ALA A 179 6.60 -21.14 8.48
N LYS A 180 5.93 -21.07 7.34
CA LYS A 180 5.70 -22.22 6.46
C LYS A 180 6.99 -22.72 5.81
N SER A 181 7.94 -21.84 5.52
CA SER A 181 9.25 -22.23 4.96
C SER A 181 10.24 -22.80 5.98
N GLY A 182 9.85 -22.90 7.26
CA GLY A 182 10.70 -23.47 8.32
C GLY A 182 11.94 -22.63 8.67
N GLN A 183 12.04 -21.41 8.15
CA GLN A 183 13.19 -20.52 8.36
C GLN A 183 13.05 -19.63 9.61
N ILE A 184 12.05 -19.88 10.46
CA ILE A 184 11.88 -19.16 11.73
C ILE A 184 12.85 -19.71 12.77
N SER A 185 13.67 -18.84 13.34
CA SER A 185 14.50 -19.17 14.51
C SER A 185 13.64 -19.71 15.65
N ARG A 186 14.07 -20.83 16.26
CA ARG A 186 13.42 -21.44 17.42
C ARG A 186 13.16 -20.44 18.56
N ASN A 187 13.99 -19.40 18.70
CA ASN A 187 13.88 -18.38 19.74
C ASN A 187 13.10 -17.12 19.33
N ALA A 188 12.76 -16.94 18.05
CA ALA A 188 11.97 -15.80 17.58
C ALA A 188 10.52 -15.84 18.12
N LEU A 189 9.83 -14.71 18.11
CA LEU A 189 8.41 -14.65 18.47
C LEU A 189 7.56 -15.45 17.49
N CYS A 190 6.56 -16.15 18.01
CA CYS A 190 5.69 -16.98 17.20
C CYS A 190 4.81 -16.12 16.28
N PRO A 191 4.73 -16.44 14.97
CA PRO A 191 3.93 -15.67 14.01
C PRO A 191 2.43 -15.75 14.25
N CYS A 192 1.93 -16.71 15.05
CA CYS A 192 0.50 -16.80 15.42
C CYS A 192 0.04 -15.75 16.44
N LYS A 193 0.89 -14.75 16.75
CA LYS A 193 0.60 -13.64 17.68
C LYS A 193 0.28 -14.09 19.12
N SER A 194 0.64 -15.31 19.51
CA SER A 194 0.46 -15.84 20.87
C SER A 194 1.38 -15.21 21.93
N GLY A 195 2.33 -14.36 21.54
CA GLY A 195 3.36 -13.80 22.42
C GLY A 195 4.44 -14.79 22.88
N LYS A 196 4.32 -16.08 22.54
CA LYS A 196 5.28 -17.13 22.91
C LYS A 196 6.44 -17.19 21.91
N LYS A 197 7.60 -17.72 22.33
CA LYS A 197 8.70 -18.09 21.40
C LYS A 197 8.24 -19.21 20.48
N TYR A 198 8.71 -19.24 19.23
CA TYR A 198 8.31 -20.21 18.22
C TYR A 198 8.45 -21.65 18.70
N LYS A 199 9.60 -22.00 19.33
CA LYS A 199 9.83 -23.33 19.92
C LYS A 199 8.89 -23.72 21.07
N ARG A 200 8.15 -22.76 21.64
CA ARG A 200 7.19 -22.97 22.74
C ARG A 200 5.74 -22.79 22.28
N CYS A 201 5.52 -22.80 20.97
CA CYS A 201 4.21 -22.60 20.35
C CYS A 201 4.14 -23.41 19.07
N CYS A 202 3.97 -22.80 17.89
CA CYS A 202 3.80 -23.52 16.62
C CYS A 202 5.01 -24.36 16.18
N GLY A 203 6.19 -24.17 16.78
CA GLY A 203 7.39 -24.97 16.55
C GLY A 203 7.68 -25.98 17.66
N MET A 204 6.65 -26.39 18.42
CA MET A 204 6.70 -27.57 19.29
C MET A 204 6.64 -28.82 18.42
N THR A 205 7.82 -29.22 17.95
CA THR A 205 8.11 -30.55 17.40
C THR A 205 9.16 -31.19 18.29
#